data_AF-A0A1Y2GDX5-F1
#
_entry.id   AF-A0A1Y2GDX5-F1
#
_cell.length_a   1.000
_cell.length_b   1.000
_cell.length_c   1.000
_cell.angle_alpha   90.00
_cell.angle_beta   90.00
_cell.angle_gamma   90.00
#
_symmetry.space_group_name_H-M   'P 1'
#
loop_
_entity.id
_entity.type
_entity.pdbx_description
1 polymer ?
#
loop_
_entity_poly.entity_id
_entity_poly.type
_entity_poly.pdbx_seq_one_letter_code
_entity_poly.pdbx_strand_id
1 'polypeptide(L)'
;MPFDNFMQRKLSSNIFGKQAALLLLTLLCFFSILPSALSLSVVPPMSVSTRIASDTFKRQLGPDTTMDPLSYTCEVVGECLACSTLQIQTENVCKETHNRQRIECHYVDPRKEEDEDLKLKLPTYRSCLHVKAVEARKFAHFFSMNVFLAFFSGLLLVWRKRKLAAAQYRRMARRIGIA
;
A
#
# COMPACT_ATOMS: atom_id res chain seq x y z
N MET A 1 -27.68 30.58 45.94
CA MET A 1 -26.76 29.43 46.07
C MET A 1 -26.41 28.88 44.67
N PRO A 2 -25.35 29.36 43.99
CA PRO A 2 -24.96 28.89 42.65
C PRO A 2 -23.58 28.20 42.59
N PHE A 3 -22.95 27.88 43.73
CA PHE A 3 -21.56 27.42 43.80
C PHE A 3 -21.35 25.94 43.40
N ASP A 4 -22.37 25.08 43.45
CA ASP A 4 -22.20 23.64 43.20
C ASP A 4 -21.99 23.28 41.71
N ASN A 5 -22.44 24.13 40.78
CA ASN A 5 -22.32 23.86 39.35
C ASN A 5 -20.89 24.09 38.79
N PHE A 6 -20.01 24.77 39.52
CA PHE A 6 -18.65 25.10 39.06
C PHE A 6 -17.64 23.98 39.36
N MET A 7 -17.80 23.27 40.49
CA MET A 7 -16.95 22.13 40.87
C MET A 7 -17.16 20.92 39.95
N GLN A 8 -18.40 20.59 39.57
CA GLN A 8 -18.69 19.47 38.68
C GLN A 8 -18.07 19.62 37.27
N ARG A 9 -17.98 20.86 36.74
CA ARG A 9 -17.34 21.10 35.43
C ARG A 9 -15.82 20.95 35.47
N LYS A 10 -15.18 21.25 36.60
CA LYS A 10 -13.71 21.07 36.77
C LYS A 10 -13.32 19.59 36.89
N LEU A 11 -14.12 18.78 37.58
CA LEU A 11 -13.94 17.33 37.63
C LEU A 11 -14.20 16.70 36.26
N SER A 12 -15.29 17.10 35.58
CA SER A 12 -15.60 16.61 34.23
C SER A 12 -14.51 16.97 33.21
N SER A 13 -13.90 18.18 33.23
CA SER A 13 -12.85 18.52 32.25
C SER A 13 -11.53 17.76 32.46
N ASN A 14 -11.19 17.42 33.71
CA ASN A 14 -9.99 16.63 34.02
C ASN A 14 -10.23 15.13 33.73
N ILE A 15 -11.44 14.64 33.95
CA ILE A 15 -11.84 13.28 33.58
C ILE A 15 -11.88 13.16 32.05
N PHE A 16 -12.43 14.14 31.33
CA PHE A 16 -12.50 14.12 29.86
C PHE A 16 -11.12 14.24 29.22
N GLY A 17 -10.20 15.02 29.81
CA GLY A 17 -8.81 15.11 29.35
C GLY A 17 -8.03 13.80 29.55
N LYS A 18 -8.20 13.14 30.71
CA LYS A 18 -7.57 11.84 30.98
C LYS A 18 -8.18 10.72 30.14
N GLN A 19 -9.50 10.70 29.99
CA GLN A 19 -10.22 9.75 29.13
C GLN A 19 -9.84 9.93 27.65
N ALA A 20 -9.75 11.16 27.16
CA ALA A 20 -9.31 11.43 25.79
C ALA A 20 -7.85 11.03 25.57
N ALA A 21 -6.96 11.29 26.54
CA ALA A 21 -5.56 10.84 26.45
C ALA A 21 -5.45 9.31 26.48
N LEU A 22 -6.24 8.64 27.31
CA LEU A 22 -6.28 7.17 27.40
C LEU A 22 -6.88 6.54 26.13
N LEU A 23 -7.93 7.14 25.56
CA LEU A 23 -8.51 6.74 24.27
C LEU A 23 -7.52 6.95 23.12
N LEU A 24 -6.76 8.05 23.14
CA LEU A 24 -5.72 8.32 22.15
C LEU A 24 -4.57 7.30 22.26
N LEU A 25 -4.13 6.99 23.49
CA LEU A 25 -3.08 6.01 23.74
C LEU A 25 -3.50 4.59 23.35
N THR A 26 -4.75 4.22 23.66
CA THR A 26 -5.31 2.92 23.25
C THR A 26 -5.48 2.83 21.73
N LEU A 27 -5.93 3.89 21.05
CA LEU A 27 -5.96 3.96 19.59
C LEU A 27 -4.56 3.85 18.96
N LEU A 28 -3.56 4.52 19.55
CA LEU A 28 -2.17 4.44 19.09
C LEU A 28 -1.59 3.03 19.31
N CYS A 29 -1.88 2.38 20.44
CA CYS A 29 -1.51 0.98 20.69
C CYS A 29 -2.22 0.03 19.72
N PHE A 30 -3.52 0.21 19.47
CA PHE A 30 -4.25 -0.61 18.50
C PHE A 30 -3.65 -0.46 17.10
N PHE A 31 -3.38 0.77 16.65
CA PHE A 31 -2.77 1.03 15.34
C PHE A 31 -1.32 0.54 15.21
N SER A 32 -0.58 0.41 16.30
CA SER A 32 0.79 -0.12 16.28
C SER A 32 0.84 -1.65 16.40
N ILE A 33 -0.16 -2.28 17.00
CA ILE A 33 -0.23 -3.74 17.15
C ILE A 33 -0.94 -4.41 15.95
N LEU A 34 -1.92 -3.75 15.33
CA LEU A 34 -2.69 -4.30 14.20
C LEU A 34 -1.86 -4.63 12.92
N PRO A 35 -0.81 -3.87 12.55
CA PRO A 35 0.01 -4.21 11.38
C PRO A 35 0.88 -5.46 11.63
N SER A 36 1.30 -5.66 12.88
CA SER A 36 2.24 -6.71 13.27
C SER A 36 1.63 -8.11 13.22
N ALA A 37 0.32 -8.25 13.48
CA ALA A 37 -0.37 -9.54 13.42
C ALA A 37 -0.63 -10.04 11.98
N LEU A 38 -0.61 -9.16 10.97
CA LEU A 38 -0.74 -9.53 9.54
C LEU A 38 0.61 -9.76 8.84
N SER A 39 1.70 -9.85 9.61
CA SER A 39 3.06 -10.02 9.12
C SER A 39 3.56 -11.47 9.17
N LEU A 40 2.68 -12.45 9.41
CA LEU A 40 3.05 -13.85 9.26
C LEU A 40 3.10 -14.21 7.77
N SER A 41 4.33 -14.32 7.26
CA SER A 41 4.68 -14.92 5.96
C SER A 41 4.44 -14.07 4.71
N VAL A 42 5.18 -12.96 4.56
CA VAL A 42 5.59 -12.49 3.23
C VAL A 42 7.07 -12.14 3.31
N VAL A 43 7.90 -12.96 2.65
CA VAL A 43 9.32 -12.71 2.45
C VAL A 43 9.47 -11.30 1.84
N PRO A 44 10.32 -10.42 2.39
CA PRO A 44 10.51 -9.10 1.82
C PRO A 44 11.11 -9.25 0.42
N PRO A 45 10.55 -8.62 -0.63
CA PRO A 45 11.29 -8.50 -1.88
C PRO A 45 12.51 -7.64 -1.57
N MET A 46 13.70 -8.18 -1.83
CA MET A 46 14.94 -7.43 -1.78
C MET A 46 14.74 -6.11 -2.54
N SER A 47 14.99 -5.00 -1.85
CA SER A 47 15.01 -3.67 -2.44
C SER A 47 16.19 -3.59 -3.40
N VAL A 48 15.95 -3.97 -4.66
CA VAL A 48 16.84 -3.61 -5.76
C VAL A 48 16.69 -2.11 -5.99
N SER A 49 17.80 -1.40 -5.78
CA SER A 49 17.97 0.02 -5.99
C SER A 49 17.47 0.43 -7.37
N THR A 50 16.35 1.16 -7.40
CA THR A 50 15.77 1.70 -8.63
C THR A 50 16.53 2.96 -9.01
N ARG A 51 17.67 2.79 -9.70
CA ARG A 51 18.12 3.81 -10.66
C ARG A 51 17.53 3.44 -12.01
N ILE A 52 16.52 4.22 -12.41
CA ILE A 52 16.15 4.53 -13.80
C ILE A 52 16.00 3.31 -14.72
N ALA A 53 14.76 2.82 -14.88
CA ALA A 53 14.41 1.94 -16.00
C ALA A 53 12.93 2.10 -16.42
N SER A 54 12.46 3.35 -16.57
CA SER A 54 11.25 3.63 -17.37
C SER A 54 11.54 3.68 -18.87
N ASP A 55 12.76 3.37 -19.32
CA ASP A 55 13.19 3.52 -20.71
C ASP A 55 13.80 2.24 -21.34
N THR A 56 13.67 1.08 -20.67
CA THR A 56 14.22 -0.19 -21.17
C THR A 56 13.17 -1.30 -21.33
N PHE A 57 11.89 -0.96 -21.50
CA PHE A 57 10.86 -1.96 -21.88
C PHE A 57 10.80 -2.21 -23.41
N LYS A 58 11.74 -1.64 -24.18
CA LYS A 58 11.92 -1.87 -25.62
C LYS A 58 13.12 -2.75 -25.98
N ARG A 59 13.81 -3.38 -25.03
CA ARG A 59 14.97 -4.25 -25.31
C ARG A 59 14.77 -5.68 -24.79
N GLN A 60 13.81 -6.37 -25.38
CA GLN A 60 13.93 -7.81 -25.66
C GLN A 60 12.96 -8.21 -26.80
N LEU A 61 13.01 -7.43 -27.88
CA LEU A 61 12.78 -7.97 -29.20
C LEU A 61 13.76 -7.23 -30.10
N GLY A 62 14.94 -7.82 -30.28
CA GLY A 62 15.93 -7.27 -31.20
C GLY A 62 15.32 -7.13 -32.59
N PRO A 63 15.59 -6.05 -33.33
CA PRO A 63 15.32 -6.01 -34.75
C PRO A 63 16.48 -6.72 -35.44
N ASP A 64 16.59 -8.05 -35.28
CA ASP A 64 17.53 -8.81 -36.10
C ASP A 64 16.81 -9.29 -37.35
N THR A 65 17.04 -8.53 -38.41
CA THR A 65 16.71 -8.81 -39.81
C THR A 65 17.46 -10.07 -40.28
N THR A 66 16.98 -11.21 -39.81
CA THR A 66 17.12 -12.51 -40.44
C THR A 66 15.75 -13.12 -40.31
N MET A 67 15.09 -13.44 -41.42
CA MET A 67 13.78 -14.09 -41.41
C MET A 67 13.92 -15.46 -40.74
N ASP A 68 13.78 -15.48 -39.42
CA ASP A 68 13.73 -16.68 -38.62
C ASP A 68 12.35 -17.31 -38.86
N PRO A 69 12.27 -18.58 -39.29
CA PRO A 69 11.03 -19.20 -39.74
C PRO A 69 9.99 -19.43 -38.63
N LEU A 70 10.19 -18.96 -37.40
CA LEU A 70 9.23 -19.00 -36.30
C LEU A 70 8.97 -17.59 -35.73
N SER A 71 8.57 -16.63 -36.57
CA SER A 71 8.05 -15.36 -36.07
C SER A 71 6.73 -15.59 -35.32
N TYR A 72 6.72 -15.31 -34.02
CA TYR A 72 5.54 -15.36 -33.16
C TYR A 72 5.37 -14.04 -32.40
N THR A 73 4.13 -13.70 -32.09
CA THR A 73 3.75 -12.51 -31.31
C THR A 73 3.05 -12.94 -30.03
N CYS A 74 3.44 -12.35 -28.91
CA CYS A 74 2.85 -12.67 -27.60
C CYS A 74 2.05 -11.51 -27.03
N GLU A 75 0.84 -11.80 -26.61
CA GLU A 75 -0.07 -10.88 -25.95
C GLU A 75 -0.21 -11.22 -24.46
N VAL A 76 -0.56 -10.19 -23.69
CA VAL A 76 -0.66 -10.29 -22.23
C VAL A 76 -2.10 -10.58 -21.87
N VAL A 77 -2.36 -11.78 -21.35
CA VAL A 77 -3.73 -12.22 -21.02
C VAL A 77 -3.98 -12.17 -19.51
N GLY A 78 -2.95 -12.33 -18.68
CA GLY A 78 -3.09 -12.43 -17.23
C GLY A 78 -2.48 -11.28 -16.42
N GLU A 79 -2.80 -11.26 -15.13
CA GLU A 79 -2.12 -10.40 -14.15
C GLU A 79 -0.72 -10.96 -13.81
N CYS A 80 0.15 -10.06 -13.35
CA CYS A 80 1.44 -10.44 -12.79
C CYS A 80 1.22 -10.99 -11.37
N LEU A 81 1.64 -12.22 -11.13
CA LEU A 81 1.49 -12.93 -9.86
C LEU A 81 2.86 -13.27 -9.28
N ALA A 82 2.97 -13.26 -7.96
CA ALA A 82 4.17 -13.72 -7.28
C ALA A 82 4.35 -15.24 -7.49
N CYS A 83 5.56 -15.67 -7.80
CA CYS A 83 5.89 -17.09 -7.91
C CYS A 83 5.94 -17.74 -6.52
N SER A 84 5.56 -19.01 -6.44
CA SER A 84 5.78 -19.79 -5.22
C SER A 84 7.27 -20.08 -5.00
N THR A 85 7.65 -20.42 -3.77
CA THR A 85 9.03 -20.78 -3.42
C THR A 85 9.58 -21.94 -4.26
N LEU A 86 8.72 -22.90 -4.60
CA LEU A 86 9.06 -24.01 -5.48
C LEU A 86 9.28 -23.53 -6.92
N GLN A 87 8.40 -22.68 -7.44
CA GLN A 87 8.47 -22.14 -8.81
C GLN A 87 9.70 -21.27 -9.04
N ILE A 88 10.14 -20.53 -8.03
CA ILE A 88 11.38 -19.74 -8.10
C ILE A 88 12.59 -20.65 -8.39
N GLN A 89 12.59 -21.89 -7.87
CA GLN A 89 13.68 -22.83 -8.08
C GLN A 89 13.55 -23.60 -9.40
N THR A 90 12.32 -23.99 -9.77
CA THR A 90 12.07 -24.86 -10.92
C THR A 90 11.87 -24.11 -12.24
N GLU A 91 11.20 -22.96 -12.23
CA GLU A 91 10.83 -22.20 -13.43
C GLU A 91 11.84 -21.06 -13.69
N ASN A 92 12.51 -21.09 -14.85
CA ASN A 92 13.47 -20.04 -15.21
C ASN A 92 12.83 -18.63 -15.27
N VAL A 93 11.55 -18.55 -15.64
CA VAL A 93 10.78 -17.30 -15.72
C VAL A 93 10.72 -16.56 -14.37
N CYS A 94 10.74 -17.30 -13.27
CA CYS A 94 10.63 -16.74 -11.93
C CYS A 94 11.98 -16.36 -11.30
N LYS A 95 13.12 -16.76 -11.89
CA LYS A 95 14.45 -16.60 -11.25
C LYS A 95 14.89 -15.15 -11.10
N GLU A 96 14.55 -14.30 -12.08
CA GLU A 96 15.04 -12.91 -12.08
C GLU A 96 14.17 -11.99 -11.22
N THR A 97 12.85 -12.07 -11.39
CA THR A 97 11.91 -11.10 -10.80
C THR A 97 11.07 -11.67 -9.67
N HIS A 98 11.09 -12.99 -9.48
CA HIS A 98 10.21 -13.72 -8.54
C HIS A 98 8.71 -13.55 -8.82
N ASN A 99 8.35 -12.99 -9.97
CA ASN A 99 6.96 -12.86 -10.41
C ASN A 99 6.82 -13.36 -11.84
N ARG A 100 5.63 -13.84 -12.18
CA ARG A 100 5.29 -14.35 -13.50
C ARG A 100 3.95 -13.81 -13.97
N GLN A 101 3.82 -13.66 -15.28
CA GLN A 101 2.61 -13.19 -15.93
C GLN A 101 2.23 -14.15 -17.05
N ARG A 102 0.94 -14.51 -17.11
CA ARG A 102 0.42 -15.35 -18.20
C ARG A 102 0.40 -14.55 -19.50
N ILE A 103 0.96 -15.15 -20.53
CA ILE A 103 0.94 -14.65 -21.90
C ILE A 103 0.37 -15.71 -22.84
N GLU A 104 -0.11 -15.24 -23.96
CA GLU A 104 -0.61 -16.08 -25.03
C GLU A 104 0.11 -15.67 -26.30
N CYS A 105 0.78 -16.63 -26.92
CA CYS A 105 1.59 -16.40 -28.11
C CYS A 105 0.91 -17.05 -29.30
N HIS A 106 0.96 -16.36 -30.43
CA HIS A 106 0.41 -16.80 -31.71
C HIS A 106 1.50 -16.69 -32.77
N TYR A 107 1.52 -17.59 -33.74
CA TYR A 107 2.42 -17.46 -34.88
C TYR A 107 1.92 -16.36 -35.81
N VAL A 108 2.85 -15.61 -36.40
CA VAL A 108 2.51 -14.55 -37.37
C VAL A 108 1.94 -15.16 -38.66
N ASP A 109 2.37 -16.38 -39.00
CA ASP A 109 1.83 -17.15 -40.12
C ASP A 109 0.86 -18.22 -39.60
N PRO A 110 -0.46 -18.11 -39.89
CA PRO A 110 -1.47 -19.04 -39.40
C PRO A 110 -1.28 -20.46 -39.94
N ARG A 111 -0.55 -20.64 -41.07
CA ARG A 111 -0.27 -21.96 -41.63
C ARG A 111 0.61 -22.83 -40.74
N LYS A 112 1.31 -22.22 -39.78
CA LYS A 112 2.19 -22.91 -38.81
C LYS A 112 1.48 -23.27 -37.50
N GLU A 113 0.23 -22.85 -37.32
CA GLU A 113 -0.57 -23.26 -36.16
C GLU A 113 -1.13 -24.69 -36.30
N GLU A 114 -1.18 -25.23 -37.51
CA GLU A 114 -1.71 -26.57 -37.81
C GLU A 114 -0.71 -27.70 -37.50
N ASP A 115 0.58 -27.36 -37.37
CA ASP A 115 1.61 -28.30 -36.95
C ASP A 115 1.55 -28.51 -35.42
N GLU A 116 0.88 -29.58 -34.99
CA GLU A 116 0.72 -29.95 -33.57
C GLU A 116 2.08 -30.03 -32.82
N ASP A 117 3.16 -30.40 -33.50
CA ASP A 117 4.52 -30.44 -32.94
C ASP A 117 5.13 -29.06 -32.66
N LEU A 118 4.72 -28.02 -33.40
CA LEU A 118 5.16 -26.63 -33.18
C LEU A 118 4.30 -25.94 -32.11
N LYS A 119 3.00 -26.23 -32.08
CA LYS A 119 2.04 -25.67 -31.13
C LYS A 119 2.43 -25.88 -29.66
N LEU A 120 3.16 -26.96 -29.36
CA LEU A 120 3.53 -27.33 -27.99
C LEU A 120 4.71 -26.53 -27.39
N LYS A 121 5.42 -25.69 -28.16
CA LYS A 121 6.67 -25.05 -27.70
C LYS A 121 6.56 -23.57 -27.31
N LEU A 122 5.38 -22.96 -27.40
CA LEU A 122 5.24 -21.53 -27.11
C LEU A 122 5.25 -21.26 -25.59
N PRO A 123 6.00 -20.25 -25.13
CA PRO A 123 6.06 -19.93 -23.71
C PRO A 123 4.71 -19.41 -23.22
N THR A 124 4.19 -20.00 -22.16
CA THR A 124 2.92 -19.59 -21.54
C THR A 124 3.09 -18.48 -20.49
N TYR A 125 4.31 -18.29 -19.99
CA TYR A 125 4.62 -17.35 -18.92
C TYR A 125 5.84 -16.50 -19.24
N ARG A 126 5.81 -15.24 -18.82
CA ARG A 126 6.96 -14.32 -18.83
C ARG A 126 7.20 -13.70 -17.46
N SER A 127 8.39 -13.17 -17.25
CA SER A 127 8.76 -12.44 -16.03
C SER A 127 8.08 -11.06 -16.01
N CYS A 128 7.80 -10.55 -14.81
CA CYS A 128 7.17 -9.24 -14.64
C CYS A 128 7.67 -8.54 -13.38
N LEU A 129 7.75 -7.20 -13.44
CA LEU A 129 8.30 -6.40 -12.34
C LEU A 129 7.25 -6.07 -11.26
N HIS A 130 6.00 -5.91 -11.66
CA HIS A 130 4.98 -5.25 -10.85
C HIS A 130 3.75 -6.12 -10.64
N VAL A 131 3.53 -6.54 -9.38
CA VAL A 131 2.34 -7.27 -8.95
C VAL A 131 1.31 -6.27 -8.43
N LYS A 132 0.22 -6.08 -9.18
CA LYS A 132 -0.84 -5.10 -8.87
C LYS A 132 -1.35 -5.19 -7.43
N ALA A 133 -1.54 -6.42 -6.93
CA ALA A 133 -2.02 -6.66 -5.57
C ALA A 133 -1.04 -6.16 -4.49
N VAL A 134 0.26 -6.36 -4.70
CA VAL A 134 1.30 -5.92 -3.76
C VAL A 134 1.40 -4.39 -3.73
N GLU A 135 1.29 -3.77 -4.89
CA GLU A 135 1.35 -2.31 -5.02
C GLU A 135 0.14 -1.63 -4.40
N ALA A 136 -1.06 -2.15 -4.64
CA ALA A 136 -2.28 -1.64 -4.02
C ALA A 136 -2.17 -1.64 -2.49
N ARG A 137 -1.59 -2.70 -1.91
CA ARG A 137 -1.37 -2.79 -0.46
C ARG A 137 -0.36 -1.76 0.05
N LYS A 138 0.77 -1.59 -0.66
CA LYS A 138 1.79 -0.57 -0.30
C LYS A 138 1.21 0.84 -0.39
N PHE A 139 0.45 1.12 -1.45
CA PHE A 139 -0.23 2.40 -1.62
C PHE A 139 -1.25 2.65 -0.52
N ALA A 140 -2.10 1.67 -0.20
CA ALA A 140 -3.08 1.77 0.87
C ALA A 140 -2.42 2.03 2.24
N HIS A 141 -1.29 1.38 2.52
CA HIS A 141 -0.52 1.62 3.75
C HIS A 141 0.05 3.04 3.82
N PHE A 142 0.63 3.53 2.72
CA PHE A 142 1.14 4.89 2.67
C PHE A 142 0.01 5.92 2.84
N PHE A 143 -1.10 5.72 2.12
CA PHE A 143 -2.25 6.61 2.19
C PHE A 143 -2.86 6.64 3.60
N SER A 144 -3.03 5.47 4.24
CA SER A 144 -3.61 5.37 5.58
C SER A 144 -2.77 6.10 6.63
N MET A 145 -1.43 6.01 6.57
CA MET A 145 -0.55 6.74 7.49
C MET A 145 -0.66 8.26 7.35
N ASN A 146 -0.77 8.78 6.12
CA ASN A 146 -0.94 10.21 5.90
C ASN A 146 -2.29 10.72 6.40
N VAL A 147 -3.37 9.99 6.10
CA VAL A 147 -4.73 10.33 6.58
C VAL A 147 -4.77 10.32 8.12
N PHE A 148 -4.12 9.33 8.74
CA PHE A 148 -4.00 9.24 10.19
C PHE A 148 -3.28 10.47 10.77
N LEU A 149 -2.10 10.82 10.25
CA LEU A 149 -1.36 12.01 10.71
C LEU A 149 -2.16 13.30 10.55
N ALA A 150 -2.85 13.47 9.42
CA ALA A 150 -3.70 14.63 9.17
C ALA A 150 -4.86 14.71 10.18
N PHE A 151 -5.51 13.58 10.47
CA PHE A 151 -6.58 13.50 11.45
C PHE A 151 -6.10 13.85 12.87
N PHE A 152 -4.97 13.31 13.31
CA PHE A 152 -4.39 13.60 14.62
C PHE A 152 -3.97 15.06 14.76
N SER A 153 -3.36 15.62 13.72
CA SER A 153 -3.04 17.05 13.65
C SER A 153 -4.31 17.90 13.81
N GLY A 154 -5.38 17.58 13.09
CA GLY A 154 -6.68 18.25 13.19
C GLY A 154 -7.27 18.19 14.60
N LEU A 155 -7.27 17.00 15.23
CA LEU A 155 -7.75 16.84 16.60
C LEU A 155 -6.96 17.68 17.61
N LEU A 156 -5.63 17.70 17.49
CA LEU A 156 -4.77 18.51 18.35
C LEU A 156 -5.04 20.01 18.19
N LEU A 157 -5.28 20.48 16.96
CA LEU A 157 -5.63 21.87 16.70
C LEU A 157 -6.99 22.24 17.31
N VAL A 158 -8.02 21.39 17.16
CA VAL A 158 -9.34 21.60 17.76
C VAL A 158 -9.23 21.61 19.28
N TRP A 159 -8.50 20.66 19.87
CA TRP A 159 -8.27 20.58 21.31
C TRP A 159 -7.56 21.83 21.83
N ARG A 160 -6.49 22.27 21.15
CA ARG A 160 -5.77 23.49 21.49
C ARG A 160 -6.66 24.72 21.43
N LYS A 161 -7.47 24.87 20.36
CA LYS A 161 -8.41 25.99 20.23
C LYS A 161 -9.47 25.99 21.34
N ARG A 162 -10.04 24.82 21.66
CA ARG A 162 -10.99 24.68 22.77
C ARG A 162 -10.37 25.09 24.11
N LYS A 163 -9.13 24.69 24.37
CA LYS A 163 -8.38 25.05 25.59
C LYS A 163 -8.16 26.57 25.69
N LEU A 164 -7.78 27.21 24.59
CA LEU A 164 -7.60 28.67 24.51
C LEU A 164 -8.91 29.44 24.73
N ALA A 165 -10.00 29.02 24.07
CA ALA A 165 -11.31 29.65 24.23
C ALA A 165 -11.81 29.53 25.68
N ALA A 166 -11.71 28.35 26.29
CA ALA A 166 -12.08 28.16 27.70
C ALA A 166 -11.28 29.07 28.66
N ALA A 167 -10.00 29.32 28.37
CA ALA A 167 -9.18 30.24 29.15
C ALA A 167 -9.64 31.70 29.00
N GLN A 168 -10.02 32.13 27.79
CA GLN A 168 -10.56 33.47 27.53
C GLN A 168 -11.92 33.68 28.22
N TYR A 169 -12.83 32.71 28.13
CA TYR A 169 -14.11 32.76 28.84
C TYR A 169 -13.93 32.92 30.35
N ARG A 170 -12.97 32.22 30.96
CA ARG A 170 -12.63 32.38 32.39
C ARG A 170 -12.07 33.76 32.74
N ARG A 171 -11.43 34.46 31.79
CA ARG A 171 -10.96 35.84 31.99
C ARG A 171 -12.12 36.83 31.94
N MET A 172 -13.07 36.65 31.02
CA MET A 172 -14.27 37.50 30.93
C MET A 172 -15.20 37.28 32.12
N ALA A 173 -15.47 36.03 32.51
CA ALA A 173 -16.32 35.73 33.67
C ALA A 173 -15.80 36.37 34.97
N ARG A 174 -14.48 36.36 35.19
CA ARG A 174 -13.84 37.05 36.33
C ARG A 174 -14.06 38.57 36.34
N ARG A 175 -14.20 39.20 35.16
CA ARG A 175 -14.45 40.65 35.07
C ARG A 175 -15.90 41.03 35.37
N ILE A 176 -16.85 40.10 35.22
CA ILE A 176 -18.29 40.36 35.41
C ILE A 176 -18.70 40.07 36.89
N GLY A 177 -17.77 39.63 37.75
CA GLY A 177 -18.07 39.35 39.16
C GLY A 177 -18.94 38.11 39.38
N ILE A 178 -19.17 37.33 38.32
CA ILE A 178 -19.84 36.02 38.39
C ILE A 178 -18.72 35.00 38.64
N ALA A 179 -18.27 34.93 39.90
CA ALA A 179 -17.32 33.92 40.38
C ALA A 179 -17.97 33.08 41.47
#